data_AF-A0ABD0Z5N9-F1
#
_entry.id   AF-A0ABD0Z5N9-F1
#
_cell.length_a   1.000
_cell.length_b   1.000
_cell.length_c   1.000
_cell.angle_alpha   90.00
_cell.angle_beta   90.00
_cell.angle_gamma   90.00
#
_symmetry.space_group_name_H-M   'P 1'
#
loop_
_entity.id
_entity.type
_entity.pdbx_description
1 polymer ?
#
loop_
_entity_poly.entity_id
_entity_poly.type
_entity_poly.pdbx_seq_one_letter_code
_entity_poly.pdbx_strand_id
1 'polypeptide(L)'
;EVSKWWFHLYALTTDHLKKEYSADNNVDIINALEGFMESSTLGEFSRRLEFLYTFHCHCISQKPSPQQQMLCNVFWNLYQYYNQFSGSVAKRIKDLSSEIEKELKNFVKIARWNDINYWSVKSAVEKTHRTLHKHIKAFEVSLQIT
;
A
#
# COMPACT_ATOMS: atom_id res chain seq x y z
N GLU A 1 1.16 8.97 -0.87
CA GLU A 1 0.03 9.18 0.07
C GLU A 1 0.21 8.40 1.36
N VAL A 2 0.70 7.16 1.30
CA VAL A 2 0.96 6.31 2.48
C VAL A 2 1.88 6.92 3.55
N SER A 3 2.83 7.80 3.18
CA SER A 3 3.70 8.49 4.14
C SER A 3 2.95 9.38 5.14
N LYS A 4 1.75 9.87 4.81
CA LYS A 4 0.91 10.66 5.73
C LYS A 4 0.40 9.81 6.89
N TRP A 5 0.10 8.53 6.63
CA TRP A 5 -0.40 7.60 7.63
C TRP A 5 0.58 7.35 8.76
N TRP A 6 1.89 7.44 8.49
CA TRP A 6 2.91 7.35 9.53
C TRP A 6 2.62 8.37 10.65
N PHE A 7 2.37 9.65 10.29
CA PHE A 7 2.18 10.70 11.28
C PHE A 7 0.88 10.52 12.06
N HIS A 8 -0.18 10.06 11.40
CA HIS A 8 -1.45 9.75 12.06
C HIS A 8 -1.31 8.58 13.04
N LEU A 9 -0.69 7.47 12.60
CA LEU A 9 -0.47 6.30 13.44
C LEU A 9 0.48 6.63 14.61
N TYR A 10 1.51 7.43 14.37
CA TYR A 10 2.41 7.88 15.44
C TYR A 10 1.70 8.76 16.46
N ALA A 11 0.93 9.75 16.01
CA ALA A 11 0.15 10.60 16.91
C ALA A 11 -0.86 9.77 17.72
N LEU A 12 -1.60 8.87 17.06
CA LEU A 12 -2.58 7.97 17.68
C LEU A 12 -1.93 7.06 18.74
N THR A 13 -0.80 6.42 18.39
CA THR A 13 -0.08 5.51 19.27
C THR A 13 0.52 6.25 20.47
N THR A 14 1.17 7.39 20.23
CA THR A 14 1.82 8.17 21.31
C THR A 14 0.83 8.84 22.23
N ASP A 15 -0.32 9.29 21.73
CA ASP A 15 -1.43 9.80 22.54
C ASP A 15 -2.00 8.69 23.44
N HIS A 16 -2.28 7.51 22.87
CA HIS A 16 -2.81 6.38 23.63
C HIS A 16 -1.85 5.87 24.70
N LEU A 17 -0.54 5.88 24.43
CA LEU A 17 0.49 5.51 25.43
C LEU A 17 0.57 6.46 26.63
N LYS A 18 0.12 7.71 26.50
CA LYS A 18 0.10 8.70 27.58
C LYS A 18 -1.17 8.63 28.43
N LYS A 19 -2.25 8.03 27.91
CA LYS A 19 -3.53 7.93 28.60
C LYS A 19 -3.52 6.84 29.66
N GLU A 20 -4.37 7.00 30.67
CA GLU A 20 -4.68 5.91 31.60
C GLU A 20 -5.46 4.79 30.91
N TYR A 21 -5.39 3.59 31.47
CA TYR A 21 -5.99 2.41 30.89
C TYR A 21 -7.50 2.55 30.98
N SER A 22 -8.17 2.50 29.83
CA SER A 22 -9.62 2.57 29.73
C SER A 22 -10.09 1.64 28.63
N ALA A 23 -11.13 0.85 28.89
CA ALA A 23 -11.72 -0.06 27.91
C ALA A 23 -12.27 0.70 26.69
N ASP A 24 -12.85 1.89 26.89
CA ASP A 24 -13.41 2.68 25.80
C ASP A 24 -12.30 3.21 24.87
N ASN A 25 -11.22 3.78 25.45
CA ASN A 25 -10.05 4.25 24.67
C ASN A 25 -9.42 3.12 23.85
N ASN A 26 -9.37 1.92 24.44
CA ASN A 26 -8.85 0.71 23.83
C ASN A 26 -9.69 0.27 22.62
N VAL A 27 -11.01 0.35 22.73
CA VAL A 27 -11.93 0.01 21.62
C VAL A 27 -11.79 1.02 20.48
N ASP A 28 -11.67 2.31 20.79
CA ASP A 28 -11.53 3.36 19.78
C ASP A 28 -10.28 3.18 18.92
N ILE A 29 -9.12 2.88 19.54
CA ILE A 29 -7.88 2.67 18.80
C ILE A 29 -7.91 1.38 17.96
N ILE A 30 -8.56 0.33 18.45
CA ILE A 30 -8.74 -0.92 17.69
C ILE A 30 -9.58 -0.63 16.44
N ASN A 31 -10.74 0.00 16.59
CA ASN A 31 -11.62 0.36 15.48
C ASN A 31 -10.90 1.27 14.46
N ALA A 32 -10.09 2.22 14.94
CA ALA A 32 -9.32 3.10 14.06
C ALA A 32 -8.26 2.33 13.25
N LEU A 33 -7.58 1.34 13.86
CA LEU A 33 -6.57 0.52 13.19
C LEU A 33 -7.20 -0.52 12.23
N GLU A 34 -8.37 -1.05 12.57
CA GLU A 34 -9.16 -1.90 11.69
C GLU A 34 -9.63 -1.12 10.47
N GLY A 35 -10.28 0.03 10.67
CA GLY A 35 -10.70 0.92 9.58
C GLY A 35 -9.50 1.40 8.73
N PHE A 36 -8.32 1.56 9.32
CA PHE A 36 -7.10 1.84 8.58
C PHE A 36 -6.69 0.70 7.64
N MET A 37 -6.93 -0.57 7.98
CA MET A 37 -6.67 -1.67 7.05
C MET A 37 -7.82 -1.88 6.06
N GLU A 38 -9.06 -1.79 6.50
CA GLU A 38 -10.25 -2.05 5.68
C GLU A 38 -10.49 -0.98 4.61
N SER A 39 -10.07 0.27 4.86
CA SER A 39 -10.09 1.35 3.86
C SER A 39 -8.91 1.32 2.90
N SER A 40 -8.06 0.29 2.94
CA SER A 40 -6.92 0.17 2.05
C SER A 40 -7.35 -0.18 0.63
N THR A 41 -6.69 0.43 -0.35
CA THR A 41 -6.71 -0.09 -1.72
C THR A 41 -5.72 -1.25 -1.85
N LEU A 42 -5.83 -2.04 -2.92
CA LEU A 42 -4.88 -3.10 -3.26
C LEU A 42 -3.42 -2.57 -3.30
N GLY A 43 -3.22 -1.39 -3.89
CA GLY A 43 -1.89 -0.78 -4.01
C GLY A 43 -1.26 -0.34 -2.68
N GLU A 44 -2.09 -0.04 -1.67
CA GLU A 44 -1.62 0.42 -0.36
C GLU A 44 -1.50 -0.69 0.67
N PHE A 45 -2.20 -1.81 0.47
CA PHE A 45 -2.36 -2.87 1.46
C PHE A 45 -1.05 -3.32 2.09
N SER A 46 -0.06 -3.68 1.27
CA SER A 46 1.23 -4.17 1.78
C SER A 46 1.97 -3.14 2.62
N ARG A 47 1.87 -1.85 2.28
CA ARG A 47 2.52 -0.78 3.04
C ARG A 47 1.78 -0.46 4.33
N ARG A 48 0.44 -0.50 4.32
CA ARG A 48 -0.36 -0.36 5.55
C ARG A 48 -0.09 -1.52 6.52
N LEU A 49 0.04 -2.74 6.00
CA LEU A 49 0.44 -3.91 6.78
C LEU A 49 1.86 -3.77 7.37
N GLU A 50 2.81 -3.26 6.60
CA GLU A 50 4.18 -2.95 7.07
C GLU A 50 4.18 -1.91 8.20
N PHE A 51 3.26 -0.93 8.17
CA PHE A 51 3.11 -0.01 9.30
C PHE A 51 2.64 -0.71 10.56
N LEU A 52 1.66 -1.62 10.50
CA LEU A 52 1.22 -2.36 11.70
C LEU A 52 2.39 -3.08 12.37
N TYR A 53 3.23 -3.75 11.58
CA TYR A 53 4.44 -4.41 12.09
C TYR A 53 5.47 -3.41 12.64
N THR A 54 5.70 -2.30 11.94
CA THR A 54 6.65 -1.28 12.38
C THR A 54 6.22 -0.65 13.71
N PHE A 55 4.93 -0.35 13.87
CA PHE A 55 4.38 0.22 15.11
C PHE A 55 4.31 -0.81 16.25
N HIS A 56 4.14 -2.10 15.95
CA HIS A 56 4.36 -3.16 16.93
C HIS A 56 5.78 -3.12 17.50
N CYS A 57 6.80 -3.11 16.64
CA CYS A 57 8.21 -2.99 17.05
C CYS A 57 8.49 -1.69 17.82
N HIS A 58 7.88 -0.57 17.39
CA HIS A 58 7.95 0.70 18.09
C HIS A 58 7.39 0.59 19.52
N CYS A 59 6.23 -0.04 19.70
CA CYS A 59 5.61 -0.26 21.00
C CYS A 59 6.48 -1.14 21.91
N ILE A 60 7.11 -2.20 21.39
CA ILE A 60 8.06 -3.03 22.15
C ILE A 60 9.22 -2.20 22.71
N SER A 61 9.64 -1.17 21.99
CA SER A 61 10.77 -0.33 22.37
C SER A 61 10.41 0.76 23.40
N GLN A 62 9.13 0.92 23.73
CA GLN A 62 8.66 1.87 24.74
C GLN A 62 8.78 1.30 26.16
N LYS A 63 8.71 2.18 27.17
CA LYS A 63 8.68 1.76 28.58
C LYS A 63 7.49 0.83 28.84
N PRO A 64 7.68 -0.29 29.55
CA PRO A 64 6.58 -1.21 29.84
C PRO A 64 5.45 -0.54 30.63
N SER A 65 4.23 -0.70 30.15
CA SER A 65 2.99 -0.29 30.82
C SER A 65 1.82 -1.17 30.34
N PRO A 66 0.69 -1.21 31.08
CA PRO A 66 -0.49 -1.95 30.62
C PRO A 66 -0.97 -1.51 29.23
N GLN A 67 -0.91 -0.22 28.93
CA GLN A 67 -1.29 0.38 27.64
C GLN A 67 -0.31 -0.01 26.54
N GLN A 68 0.99 0.00 26.85
CA GLN A 68 2.03 -0.43 25.92
C GLN A 68 1.87 -1.90 25.55
N GLN A 69 1.63 -2.77 26.53
CA GLN A 69 1.39 -4.21 26.28
C GLN A 69 0.12 -4.44 25.46
N MET A 70 -0.96 -3.75 25.81
CA MET A 70 -2.21 -3.79 25.05
C MET A 70 -1.99 -3.41 23.57
N LEU A 71 -1.33 -2.27 23.31
CA LEU A 71 -1.07 -1.83 21.93
C LEU A 71 -0.15 -2.78 21.18
N CYS A 72 0.89 -3.27 21.84
CA CYS A 72 1.79 -4.27 21.27
C CYS A 72 1.02 -5.50 20.78
N ASN A 73 0.09 -6.00 21.60
CA ASN A 73 -0.78 -7.13 21.25
C ASN A 73 -1.75 -6.79 20.12
N VAL A 74 -2.39 -5.61 20.14
CA VAL A 74 -3.30 -5.19 19.08
C VAL A 74 -2.60 -5.12 17.73
N PHE A 75 -1.47 -4.39 17.64
CA PHE A 75 -0.72 -4.29 16.39
C PHE A 75 -0.26 -5.66 15.87
N TRP A 76 0.18 -6.54 16.77
CA TRP A 76 0.60 -7.89 16.39
C TRP A 76 -0.56 -8.72 15.84
N ASN A 77 -1.69 -8.74 16.55
CA ASN A 77 -2.86 -9.51 16.16
C ASN A 77 -3.43 -9.01 14.82
N LEU A 78 -3.55 -7.69 14.64
CA LEU A 78 -4.00 -7.11 13.38
C LEU A 78 -3.02 -7.43 12.25
N TYR A 79 -1.71 -7.30 12.47
CA TYR A 79 -0.70 -7.68 11.47
C TYR A 79 -0.86 -9.15 11.08
N GLN A 80 -0.96 -10.07 12.03
CA GLN A 80 -1.10 -11.51 11.76
C GLN A 80 -2.41 -11.83 11.05
N TYR A 81 -3.51 -11.22 11.47
CA TYR A 81 -4.81 -11.39 10.83
C TYR A 81 -4.76 -10.96 9.36
N TYR A 82 -4.36 -9.73 9.08
CA TYR A 82 -4.36 -9.21 7.72
C TYR A 82 -3.28 -9.84 6.84
N ASN A 83 -2.13 -10.26 7.40
CA ASN A 83 -1.07 -10.89 6.64
C ASN A 83 -1.48 -12.21 5.96
N GLN A 84 -2.52 -12.89 6.45
CA GLN A 84 -3.09 -14.07 5.80
C GLN A 84 -3.60 -13.77 4.38
N PHE A 85 -4.03 -12.53 4.12
CA PHE A 85 -4.54 -12.11 2.82
C PHE A 85 -3.45 -11.60 1.86
N SER A 86 -2.22 -11.39 2.34
CA SER A 86 -1.10 -10.84 1.55
C SER A 86 -0.88 -11.60 0.24
N GLY A 87 -0.95 -12.93 0.27
CA GLY A 87 -0.79 -13.76 -0.92
C GLY A 87 -1.91 -13.55 -1.95
N SER A 88 -3.16 -13.47 -1.49
CA SER A 88 -4.32 -13.22 -2.35
C SER A 88 -4.29 -11.82 -2.98
N VAL A 89 -3.91 -10.80 -2.20
CA VAL A 89 -3.73 -9.43 -2.69
C VAL A 89 -2.63 -9.35 -3.74
N ALA A 90 -1.46 -9.94 -3.47
CA ALA A 90 -0.35 -9.98 -4.42
C ALA A 90 -0.72 -10.69 -5.72
N LYS A 91 -1.46 -11.80 -5.64
CA LYS A 91 -1.99 -12.49 -6.82
C LYS A 91 -2.95 -11.61 -7.59
N ARG A 92 -3.89 -10.94 -6.92
CA ARG A 92 -4.85 -10.05 -7.58
C ARG A 92 -4.16 -8.89 -8.30
N ILE A 93 -3.15 -8.28 -7.70
CA ILE A 93 -2.33 -7.23 -8.34
C ILE A 93 -1.64 -7.79 -9.59
N LYS A 94 -1.07 -8.99 -9.51
CA LYS A 94 -0.41 -9.63 -10.65
C LYS A 94 -1.38 -9.89 -11.80
N ASP A 95 -2.58 -10.41 -11.49
CA ASP A 95 -3.61 -10.70 -12.48
C ASP A 95 -4.13 -9.42 -13.15
N LEU A 96 -4.28 -8.32 -12.40
CA LEU A 96 -4.63 -7.01 -12.96
C LEU A 96 -3.50 -6.42 -13.82
N SER A 97 -2.25 -6.66 -13.43
CA SER A 97 -1.06 -6.20 -14.17
C SER A 97 -0.81 -6.96 -15.46
N SER A 98 -1.25 -8.22 -15.57
CA SER A 98 -0.79 -9.12 -16.63
C SER A 98 -1.24 -8.70 -18.03
N GLU A 99 -2.48 -8.24 -18.19
CA GLU A 99 -2.94 -7.77 -19.51
C GLU A 99 -2.25 -6.46 -19.90
N ILE A 100 -2.03 -5.54 -18.95
CA ILE A 100 -1.30 -4.29 -19.20
C ILE A 100 0.16 -4.59 -19.60
N GLU A 101 0.81 -5.51 -18.89
CA GLU A 101 2.19 -5.94 -19.18
C GLU A 101 2.29 -6.58 -20.57
N LYS A 102 1.32 -7.41 -20.94
CA LYS A 102 1.24 -8.06 -22.24
C LYS A 102 1.06 -7.04 -23.37
N GLU A 103 0.15 -6.09 -23.23
CA GLU A 103 -0.03 -5.00 -24.19
C GLU A 103 1.24 -4.15 -24.35
N LEU A 104 1.89 -3.81 -23.24
CA LEU A 104 3.14 -3.05 -23.25
C LEU A 104 4.26 -3.83 -23.96
N LYS A 105 4.41 -5.14 -23.69
CA LYS A 105 5.38 -5.99 -24.37
C LYS A 105 5.13 -6.07 -25.88
N ASN A 106 3.86 -6.16 -26.30
CA ASN A 106 3.50 -6.16 -27.72
C ASN A 106 3.82 -4.81 -28.38
N PHE A 107 3.54 -3.69 -27.70
CA PHE A 107 3.91 -2.36 -28.16
C PHE A 107 5.43 -2.24 -28.36
N VAL A 108 6.24 -2.68 -27.39
CA VAL A 108 7.71 -2.66 -27.48
C VAL A 108 8.21 -3.50 -28.66
N LYS A 109 7.61 -4.67 -28.92
CA LYS A 109 7.97 -5.51 -30.08
C LYS A 109 7.76 -4.78 -31.40
N ILE A 110 6.65 -4.05 -31.55
CA ILE A 110 6.34 -3.29 -32.77
C ILE A 110 7.26 -2.08 -32.90
N ALA A 111 7.46 -1.33 -31.80
CA ALA A 111 8.24 -0.10 -31.80
C ALA A 111 9.72 -0.29 -32.16
N ARG A 112 10.26 -1.51 -32.00
CA ARG A 112 11.64 -1.85 -32.36
C ARG A 112 11.93 -1.80 -33.87
N TRP A 113 10.91 -1.86 -34.73
CA TRP A 113 11.06 -1.95 -36.18
C TRP A 113 10.73 -0.65 -36.93
N ASN A 114 10.76 0.51 -36.26
CA ASN A 114 10.45 1.79 -36.91
C ASN A 114 11.58 2.26 -37.85
N ASP A 115 11.19 2.93 -38.94
CA ASP A 115 12.12 3.57 -39.87
C ASP A 115 13.03 4.59 -39.18
N ILE A 116 14.31 4.61 -39.61
CA ILE A 116 15.39 5.37 -38.95
C ILE A 116 15.40 6.86 -39.32
N ASN A 117 14.50 7.31 -40.23
CA ASN A 117 14.48 8.73 -40.62
C ASN A 117 14.02 9.63 -39.45
N TYR A 118 14.51 10.88 -39.43
CA TYR A 118 14.28 11.82 -38.33
C TYR A 118 12.80 11.99 -37.96
N TRP A 119 11.92 12.12 -38.96
CA TRP A 119 10.49 12.33 -38.75
C TRP A 119 9.80 11.09 -38.17
N SER A 120 10.17 9.90 -38.66
CA SER A 120 9.69 8.60 -38.13
C SER A 120 10.15 8.38 -36.69
N VAL A 121 11.40 8.71 -36.36
CA VAL A 121 11.92 8.61 -34.99
C VAL A 121 11.19 9.58 -34.06
N LYS A 122 11.01 10.85 -34.46
CA LYS A 122 10.29 11.85 -33.67
C LYS A 122 8.85 11.40 -33.37
N SER A 123 8.12 10.94 -34.38
CA SER A 123 6.75 10.44 -34.21
C SER A 123 6.70 9.18 -33.32
N ALA A 124 7.65 8.27 -33.47
CA ALA A 124 7.75 7.07 -32.64
C ALA A 124 7.97 7.41 -31.15
N VAL A 125 8.80 8.40 -30.84
CA VAL A 125 9.03 8.88 -29.47
C VAL A 125 7.74 9.47 -28.88
N GLU A 126 7.06 10.35 -29.60
CA GLU A 126 5.80 10.94 -29.14
C GLU A 126 4.72 9.88 -28.89
N LYS A 127 4.59 8.90 -29.80
CA LYS A 127 3.65 7.79 -29.66
C LYS A 127 4.00 6.89 -28.45
N THR A 128 5.29 6.66 -28.23
CA THR A 128 5.78 5.87 -27.08
C THR A 128 5.42 6.54 -25.75
N HIS A 129 5.68 7.85 -25.63
CA HIS A 129 5.30 8.60 -24.43
C HIS A 129 3.81 8.52 -24.12
N ARG A 130 2.96 8.75 -25.13
CA ARG A 130 1.49 8.68 -24.96
C ARG A 130 1.03 7.28 -24.56
N THR A 131 1.56 6.26 -25.22
CA THR A 131 1.18 4.86 -24.96
C THR A 131 1.60 4.41 -23.57
N LEU A 132 2.84 4.71 -23.17
CA LEU A 132 3.33 4.40 -21.83
C LEU A 132 2.50 5.11 -20.76
N HIS A 133 2.21 6.40 -20.94
CA HIS A 133 1.38 7.15 -20.00
C HIS A 133 -0.02 6.54 -19.85
N LYS A 134 -0.66 6.13 -20.95
CA LYS A 134 -1.95 5.44 -20.94
C LYS A 134 -1.90 4.15 -20.10
N HIS A 135 -0.88 3.31 -20.29
CA HIS A 135 -0.75 2.07 -19.53
C HIS A 135 -0.45 2.30 -18.05
N ILE A 136 0.38 3.30 -17.72
CA ILE A 136 0.63 3.69 -16.32
C ILE A 136 -0.68 4.12 -15.65
N LYS A 137 -1.49 4.96 -16.31
CA LYS A 137 -2.77 5.40 -15.76
C LYS A 137 -3.76 4.25 -15.59
N ALA A 138 -3.84 3.33 -16.56
CA ALA A 138 -4.67 2.14 -16.42
C ALA A 138 -4.24 1.27 -15.23
N PHE A 139 -2.93 1.14 -15.01
CA PHE A 139 -2.40 0.39 -13.88
C PHE A 139 -2.70 1.06 -12.54
N GLU A 140 -2.47 2.38 -12.41
CA GLU A 140 -2.82 3.16 -11.22
C GLU A 140 -4.30 2.99 -10.84
N VAL A 141 -5.22 3.07 -11.80
CA VAL A 141 -6.66 2.87 -11.57
C VAL A 141 -6.94 1.44 -11.10
N SER A 142 -6.29 0.44 -11.68
CA SER A 142 -6.48 -0.97 -11.26
C SER A 142 -6.07 -1.23 -9.81
N LEU A 143 -5.10 -0.46 -9.29
CA LEU A 143 -4.62 -0.59 -7.92
C LEU A 143 -5.50 0.12 -6.89
N GLN A 144 -6.39 1.02 -7.31
CA GLN A 144 -7.29 1.79 -6.42
C GLN A 144 -8.54 1.00 -5.99
N ILE A 145 -8.70 -0.24 -6.45
CA ILE A 145 -9.80 -1.11 -6.02
C ILE A 145 -9.63 -1.41 -4.52
N THR A 146 -10.70 -1.21 -3.76
CA THR A 146 -10.84 -1.59 -2.34
C THR A 146 -11.29 -3.04 -2.25
#